data_AF-A0A0K8VM11-F1
#
_entry.id   AF-A0A0K8VM11-F1
#
_cell.length_a   1.000
_cell.length_b   1.000
_cell.length_c   1.000
_cell.angle_alpha   90.00
_cell.angle_beta   90.00
_cell.angle_gamma   90.00
#
_symmetry.space_group_name_H-M   'P 1'
#
loop_
_entity.id
_entity.type
_entity.pdbx_description
1 polymer ?
#
loop_
_entity_poly.entity_id
_entity_poly.type
_entity_poly.pdbx_seq_one_letter_code
_entity_poly.pdbx_strand_id
1 'polypeptide(L)'
;MERATIDSYISGKSTHSPVKSEQSKNAKLDSSDVSVESNKIFPSSKWVKLNVGGKVYVTTLCTLVSKEPDSMLARMFSQDGMLPSEQDEQGAYLIDRSPHYFEPIINYLRHGQLIVDANVSLEGILEEARFFGQSTIYRSHAGTLSKL
;
A
#
# COMPACT_ATOMS: atom_id res chain seq x y z
N MET A 1 55.82 -31.22 17.38
CA MET A 1 54.71 -31.71 16.53
C MET A 1 54.24 -30.48 15.75
N GLU A 2 54.20 -30.43 14.42
CA GLU A 2 54.54 -31.42 13.38
C GLU A 2 55.06 -30.69 12.11
N ARG A 3 55.42 -31.41 11.04
CA ARG A 3 56.12 -30.92 9.84
C ARG A 3 55.18 -30.46 8.70
N ALA A 4 55.58 -29.40 7.99
CA ALA A 4 55.46 -29.18 6.51
C ALA A 4 54.06 -29.37 5.83
N THR A 5 53.85 -29.35 4.49
CA THR A 5 54.67 -29.03 3.29
C THR A 5 53.75 -28.38 2.22
N ILE A 6 54.08 -27.22 1.64
CA ILE A 6 54.65 -26.98 0.27
C ILE A 6 53.68 -27.22 -0.93
N ASP A 7 53.53 -26.17 -1.75
CA ASP A 7 53.14 -26.06 -3.19
C ASP A 7 51.89 -26.76 -3.75
N SER A 8 51.41 -26.52 -4.99
CA SER A 8 51.22 -25.36 -5.89
C SER A 8 50.75 -25.95 -7.26
N TYR A 9 50.44 -25.11 -8.25
CA TYR A 9 50.31 -25.45 -9.70
C TYR A 9 49.06 -26.16 -10.27
N ILE A 10 48.17 -25.31 -10.81
CA ILE A 10 47.57 -25.29 -12.18
C ILE A 10 47.89 -26.47 -13.14
N SER A 11 46.87 -27.06 -13.79
CA SER A 11 46.73 -27.24 -15.27
C SER A 11 45.68 -28.30 -15.68
N GLY A 12 44.94 -28.08 -16.78
CA GLY A 12 44.19 -29.15 -17.49
C GLY A 12 42.89 -28.69 -18.20
N LYS A 13 42.80 -28.87 -19.53
CA LYS A 13 41.62 -28.55 -20.39
C LYS A 13 41.15 -29.79 -21.18
N SER A 14 40.00 -29.65 -21.87
CA SER A 14 39.45 -30.51 -22.95
C SER A 14 38.58 -31.70 -22.47
N THR A 15 37.51 -32.16 -23.15
CA THR A 15 37.11 -32.07 -24.58
C THR A 15 35.58 -31.93 -24.87
N HIS A 16 35.27 -31.31 -26.01
CA HIS A 16 34.08 -31.38 -26.92
C HIS A 16 33.46 -32.80 -27.17
N SER A 17 32.24 -33.07 -27.72
CA SER A 17 31.06 -32.29 -28.23
C SER A 17 29.71 -33.14 -28.16
N PRO A 18 28.72 -33.18 -29.10
CA PRO A 18 27.30 -32.98 -28.73
C PRO A 18 26.32 -34.11 -29.13
N VAL A 19 25.03 -33.97 -28.80
CA VAL A 19 23.94 -34.85 -29.28
C VAL A 19 22.84 -34.01 -29.97
N LYS A 20 22.24 -34.57 -31.04
CA LYS A 20 21.22 -33.94 -31.92
C LYS A 20 19.81 -34.48 -31.64
N SER A 21 18.83 -33.86 -32.32
CA SER A 21 17.43 -34.29 -32.58
C SER A 21 16.38 -33.83 -31.53
N GLU A 22 15.11 -33.56 -31.87
CA GLU A 22 14.48 -33.35 -33.19
C GLU A 22 13.20 -32.49 -33.10
N GLN A 23 12.64 -32.19 -34.28
CA GLN A 23 11.53 -31.29 -34.60
C GLN A 23 10.25 -31.38 -33.72
N SER A 24 9.60 -30.24 -33.46
CA SER A 24 8.28 -29.87 -34.06
C SER A 24 7.46 -28.89 -33.20
N LYS A 25 7.05 -27.74 -33.75
CA LYS A 25 5.63 -27.39 -34.05
C LYS A 25 5.46 -25.97 -34.61
N ASN A 26 4.29 -25.78 -35.23
CA ASN A 26 3.95 -24.71 -36.16
C ASN A 26 3.12 -23.59 -35.49
N ALA A 27 2.76 -22.58 -36.29
CA ALA A 27 1.75 -21.52 -36.08
C ALA A 27 2.27 -20.16 -35.58
N LYS A 28 2.32 -19.23 -36.54
CA LYS A 28 2.30 -17.78 -36.37
C LYS A 28 0.85 -17.37 -36.03
N LEU A 29 0.64 -16.64 -34.94
CA LEU A 29 -0.61 -15.94 -34.65
C LEU A 29 -0.36 -14.48 -34.27
N ASP A 30 -1.38 -13.68 -34.53
CA ASP A 30 -1.32 -12.23 -34.70
C ASP A 30 -1.67 -11.46 -33.41
N SER A 31 -1.41 -10.16 -33.45
CA SER A 31 -1.68 -9.16 -32.42
C SER A 31 -3.06 -9.25 -31.78
N SER A 32 -3.07 -9.26 -30.44
CA SER A 32 -3.98 -8.39 -29.69
C SER A 32 -3.30 -7.88 -28.42
N ASP A 33 -3.14 -6.56 -28.34
CA ASP A 33 -2.77 -5.86 -27.10
C ASP A 33 -3.89 -6.06 -26.08
N VAL A 34 -3.72 -7.04 -25.19
CA VAL A 34 -4.45 -7.11 -23.93
C VAL A 34 -3.49 -6.62 -22.87
N SER A 35 -3.54 -5.32 -22.59
CA SER A 35 -2.91 -4.74 -21.41
C SER A 35 -3.54 -5.35 -20.17
N VAL A 36 -2.97 -6.45 -19.68
CA VAL A 36 -3.39 -7.09 -18.43
C VAL A 36 -3.17 -6.08 -17.32
N GLU A 37 -4.25 -5.40 -16.91
CA GLU A 37 -4.24 -4.50 -15.76
C GLU A 37 -3.77 -5.31 -14.57
N SER A 38 -2.50 -5.09 -14.23
CA SER A 38 -1.82 -5.93 -13.27
C SER A 38 -2.41 -5.60 -11.91
N ASN A 39 -3.19 -6.53 -11.34
CA ASN A 39 -3.74 -6.42 -9.98
C ASN A 39 -2.61 -6.00 -9.02
N LYS A 40 -2.56 -4.70 -8.69
CA LYS A 40 -1.39 -4.10 -8.05
C LYS A 40 -1.36 -4.53 -6.59
N ILE A 41 -0.71 -5.67 -6.33
CA ILE A 41 -0.25 -6.06 -4.99
C ILE A 41 0.76 -4.98 -4.58
N PHE A 42 0.28 -3.95 -3.90
CA PHE A 42 1.16 -2.95 -3.37
C PHE A 42 1.83 -3.51 -2.10
N PRO A 43 3.17 -3.41 -1.97
CA PRO A 43 3.81 -3.75 -0.71
C PRO A 43 3.27 -2.79 0.38
N SER A 44 3.06 -3.31 1.59
CA SER A 44 2.51 -2.51 2.70
C SER A 44 3.35 -1.28 3.04
N SER A 45 4.65 -1.32 2.76
CA SER A 45 5.60 -0.20 2.87
C SER A 45 5.48 0.87 1.77
N LYS A 46 4.62 0.69 0.76
CA LYS A 46 4.45 1.68 -0.32
C LYS A 46 3.92 2.99 0.23
N TRP A 47 4.60 4.08 -0.12
CA TRP A 47 4.16 5.45 0.12
C TRP A 47 3.06 5.87 -0.86
N VAL A 48 2.08 6.62 -0.36
CA VAL A 48 0.99 7.24 -1.11
C VAL A 48 0.76 8.68 -0.63
N LYS A 49 0.17 9.50 -1.51
CA LYS A 49 -0.27 10.86 -1.20
C LYS A 49 -1.80 10.91 -1.24
N LEU A 50 -2.42 11.54 -0.26
CA LEU A 50 -3.85 11.83 -0.23
C LEU A 50 -4.02 13.35 -0.23
N ASN A 51 -4.79 13.91 -1.15
CA ASN A 51 -5.12 15.33 -1.21
C ASN A 51 -6.53 15.51 -0.66
N VAL A 52 -6.63 15.91 0.61
CA VAL A 52 -7.89 16.02 1.35
C VAL A 52 -8.29 17.48 1.40
N GLY A 53 -9.30 17.89 0.62
CA GLY A 53 -9.78 19.27 0.56
C GLY A 53 -8.69 20.31 0.28
N GLY A 54 -7.66 19.95 -0.50
CA GLY A 54 -6.51 20.81 -0.84
C GLY A 54 -5.28 20.65 0.05
N LYS A 55 -5.32 19.89 1.16
CA LYS A 55 -4.13 19.57 1.97
C LYS A 55 -3.61 18.18 1.64
N VAL A 56 -2.34 18.09 1.25
CA VAL A 56 -1.67 16.82 0.93
C VAL A 56 -1.09 16.15 2.17
N TYR A 57 -1.50 14.90 2.40
CA TYR A 57 -0.96 14.00 3.42
C TYR A 57 -0.14 12.90 2.76
N VAL A 58 1.08 12.68 3.25
CA VAL A 58 1.95 11.59 2.80
C VAL A 58 1.97 10.48 3.85
N THR A 59 1.69 9.25 3.44
CA THR A 59 1.54 8.09 4.35
C THR A 59 1.88 6.77 3.66
N THR A 60 1.85 5.66 4.38
CA THR A 60 2.02 4.32 3.80
C THR A 60 0.69 3.59 3.65
N LEU A 61 0.62 2.62 2.74
CA LEU A 61 -0.56 1.77 2.63
C LEU A 61 -0.83 0.96 3.89
N CYS A 62 0.22 0.46 4.57
CA CYS A 62 0.11 -0.16 5.90
C CYS A 62 -0.74 0.69 6.85
N THR A 63 -0.45 1.99 6.95
CA THR A 63 -1.23 2.93 7.76
C THR A 63 -2.72 2.95 7.39
N LEU A 64 -3.05 2.89 6.10
CA LEU A 64 -4.44 2.99 5.62
C LEU A 64 -5.24 1.68 5.71
N VAL A 65 -4.57 0.52 5.62
CA VAL A 65 -5.23 -0.80 5.55
C VAL A 65 -5.21 -1.59 6.87
N SER A 66 -4.22 -1.37 7.75
CA SER A 66 -3.94 -2.32 8.84
C SER A 66 -4.86 -2.26 10.05
N LYS A 67 -5.60 -1.17 10.29
CA LYS A 67 -6.51 -1.08 11.44
C LYS A 67 -7.93 -1.54 11.13
N GLU A 68 -8.47 -1.11 9.99
CA GLU A 68 -9.84 -1.40 9.58
C GLU A 68 -9.84 -1.79 8.09
N PRO A 69 -9.65 -3.08 7.77
CA PRO A 69 -9.59 -3.58 6.38
C PRO A 69 -10.86 -3.31 5.57
N ASP A 70 -12.01 -3.19 6.24
CA ASP A 70 -13.31 -2.91 5.61
C ASP A 70 -13.58 -1.40 5.43
N SER A 71 -12.70 -0.53 5.94
CA SER A 71 -12.87 0.92 5.89
C SER A 71 -12.78 1.47 4.46
N MET A 72 -13.33 2.66 4.22
CA MET A 72 -13.27 3.31 2.90
C MET A 72 -11.81 3.48 2.45
N LEU A 73 -10.94 3.93 3.36
CA LEU A 73 -9.51 4.11 3.09
C LEU A 73 -8.84 2.79 2.72
N ALA A 74 -9.16 1.68 3.40
CA ALA A 74 -8.62 0.38 3.04
C ALA A 74 -9.12 -0.09 1.67
N ARG A 75 -10.40 0.13 1.36
CA ARG A 75 -11.04 -0.24 0.08
C ARG A 75 -10.59 0.60 -1.12
N MET A 76 -10.11 1.83 -0.91
CA MET A 76 -9.44 2.63 -1.96
C MET A 76 -8.12 1.99 -2.43
N PHE A 77 -7.54 1.10 -1.64
CA PHE A 77 -6.24 0.47 -1.90
C PHE A 77 -6.28 -1.08 -1.90
N SER A 78 -7.48 -1.67 -1.87
CA SER A 78 -7.67 -3.13 -1.99
C SER A 78 -7.78 -3.55 -3.46
N GLN A 79 -7.56 -4.86 -3.73
CA GLN A 79 -7.56 -5.39 -5.10
C GLN A 79 -8.91 -5.33 -5.81
N ASP A 80 -10.02 -5.34 -5.06
CA ASP A 80 -11.38 -5.39 -5.61
C ASP A 80 -12.00 -3.99 -5.85
N GLY A 81 -11.19 -2.94 -5.76
CA GLY A 81 -11.43 -1.64 -6.40
C GLY A 81 -12.82 -1.02 -6.23
N MET A 82 -13.09 -0.40 -5.08
CA MET A 82 -13.91 0.81 -5.12
C MET A 82 -13.16 1.82 -6.01
N LEU A 83 -13.89 2.42 -6.97
CA LEU A 83 -13.43 3.36 -8.00
C LEU A 83 -12.06 4.01 -7.74
N PRO A 84 -11.11 3.97 -8.70
CA PRO A 84 -9.85 4.69 -8.54
C PRO A 84 -10.15 6.17 -8.33
N SER A 85 -9.95 6.65 -7.10
CA SER A 85 -10.06 8.06 -6.75
C SER A 85 -9.18 8.86 -7.71
N GLU A 86 -9.75 9.92 -8.29
CA GLU A 86 -9.04 10.78 -9.22
C GLU A 86 -7.73 11.24 -8.60
N GLN A 87 -6.67 11.33 -9.40
CA GLN A 87 -5.37 11.77 -8.94
C GLN A 87 -5.06 13.14 -9.53
N ASP A 88 -4.47 14.03 -8.74
CA ASP A 88 -3.87 15.25 -9.28
C ASP A 88 -2.62 14.93 -10.13
N GLU A 89 -2.13 15.95 -10.85
CA GLU A 89 -0.92 15.88 -11.68
C GLU A 89 0.33 15.42 -10.89
N GLN A 90 0.30 15.52 -9.56
CA GLN A 90 1.37 15.10 -8.66
C GLN A 90 1.15 13.69 -8.07
N GLY A 91 0.11 12.99 -8.51
CA GLY A 91 -0.22 11.61 -8.15
C GLY A 91 -0.83 11.43 -6.76
N ALA A 92 -1.45 12.48 -6.18
CA ALA A 92 -2.18 12.38 -4.94
C ALA A 92 -3.67 12.10 -5.18
N TYR A 93 -4.21 11.13 -4.46
CA TYR A 93 -5.62 10.73 -4.53
C TYR A 93 -6.50 11.84 -3.94
N LEU A 94 -7.42 12.36 -4.75
CA LEU A 94 -8.32 13.46 -4.41
C LEU A 94 -9.46 12.96 -3.50
N ILE A 95 -9.66 13.65 -2.39
CA ILE A 95 -10.68 13.38 -1.39
C ILE A 95 -11.37 14.71 -1.04
N ASP A 96 -12.62 14.86 -1.44
CA ASP A 96 -13.45 16.05 -1.18
C ASP A 96 -14.01 16.05 0.25
N ARG A 97 -13.13 16.17 1.24
CA ARG A 97 -13.44 16.20 2.69
C ARG A 97 -12.59 17.23 3.44
N SER A 98 -12.95 17.52 4.70
CA SER A 98 -12.23 18.49 5.53
C SER A 98 -10.87 17.95 6.03
N PRO A 99 -9.74 18.57 5.67
CA PRO A 99 -8.44 18.14 6.18
C PRO A 99 -8.27 18.39 7.70
N HIS A 100 -8.95 19.42 8.23
CA HIS A 100 -8.88 19.78 9.66
C HIS A 100 -9.32 18.63 10.57
N TYR A 101 -10.35 17.89 10.17
CA TYR A 101 -10.87 16.74 10.91
C TYR A 101 -10.24 15.40 10.49
N PHE A 102 -9.60 15.34 9.32
CA PHE A 102 -8.86 14.15 8.86
C PHE A 102 -7.50 13.95 9.57
N GLU A 103 -6.85 15.03 10.00
CA GLU A 103 -5.50 14.95 10.60
C GLU A 103 -5.43 14.11 11.89
N PRO A 104 -6.40 14.21 12.83
CA PRO A 104 -6.52 13.27 13.95
C PRO A 104 -6.75 11.82 13.53
N ILE A 105 -7.47 11.57 12.43
CA ILE A 105 -7.78 10.22 11.93
C ILE A 105 -6.53 9.56 11.35
N ILE A 106 -5.77 10.23 10.48
CA ILE A 106 -4.56 9.64 9.90
C ILE A 106 -3.47 9.42 10.97
N ASN A 107 -3.45 10.23 12.04
CA ASN A 107 -2.60 10.01 13.19
C ASN A 107 -3.08 8.84 14.06
N TYR A 108 -4.39 8.72 14.33
CA TYR A 108 -4.98 7.51 14.93
C TYR A 108 -4.57 6.25 14.16
N LEU A 109 -4.62 6.27 12.83
CA LEU A 109 -4.18 5.15 11.98
C LEU A 109 -2.68 4.81 12.15
N ARG A 110 -1.81 5.80 12.36
CA ARG A 110 -0.36 5.61 12.56
C ARG A 110 -0.01 4.97 13.90
N HIS A 111 -0.58 5.45 15.01
CA HIS A 111 -0.15 5.06 16.37
C HIS A 111 -1.26 4.48 17.27
N GLY A 112 -2.50 4.43 16.82
CA GLY A 112 -3.62 3.78 17.52
C GLY A 112 -4.20 4.56 18.70
N GLN A 113 -3.90 5.85 18.83
CA GLN A 113 -4.44 6.73 19.87
C GLN A 113 -5.10 7.93 19.21
N LEU A 114 -6.33 8.26 19.62
CA LEU A 114 -7.01 9.46 19.12
C LEU A 114 -6.60 10.63 20.00
N ILE A 115 -5.90 11.59 19.40
CA ILE A 115 -5.51 12.84 20.05
C ILE A 115 -6.33 13.95 19.40
N VAL A 116 -7.02 14.73 20.23
CA VAL A 116 -7.89 15.82 19.81
C VAL A 116 -7.39 17.10 20.48
N ASP A 117 -6.88 18.02 19.69
CA ASP A 117 -6.44 19.33 20.19
C ASP A 117 -7.66 20.18 20.58
N ALA A 118 -7.49 21.08 21.55
CA ALA A 118 -8.59 21.83 22.17
C ALA A 118 -9.39 22.73 21.19
N ASN A 119 -8.84 23.01 20.01
CA ASN A 119 -9.46 23.80 18.93
C ASN A 119 -10.09 22.93 17.82
N VAL A 120 -10.12 21.60 17.96
CA VAL A 120 -10.70 20.67 16.98
C VAL A 120 -11.95 20.03 17.58
N SER A 121 -13.09 20.17 16.90
CA SER A 121 -14.34 19.52 17.34
C SER A 121 -14.25 17.99 17.23
N LEU A 122 -14.46 17.29 18.35
CA LEU A 122 -14.59 15.82 18.37
C LEU A 122 -15.75 15.35 17.48
N GLU A 123 -16.85 16.10 17.41
CA GLU A 123 -17.99 15.78 16.54
C GLU A 123 -17.59 15.81 15.06
N GLY A 124 -16.81 16.82 14.64
CA GLY A 124 -16.28 16.91 13.29
C GLY A 124 -15.33 15.76 12.94
N ILE A 125 -14.45 15.38 13.87
CA ILE A 125 -13.58 14.19 13.72
C ILE A 125 -14.41 12.93 13.57
N LEU A 126 -15.48 12.77 14.35
CA LEU A 126 -16.33 11.59 14.27
C LEU A 126 -17.06 11.53 12.94
N GLU A 127 -17.68 12.61 12.45
CA GLU A 127 -18.35 12.58 11.14
C GLU A 127 -17.39 12.26 9.99
N GLU A 128 -16.14 12.74 10.00
CA GLU A 128 -15.12 12.26 9.07
C GLU A 128 -14.79 10.77 9.29
N ALA A 129 -14.64 10.31 10.53
CA ALA A 129 -14.40 8.90 10.81
C ALA A 129 -15.54 8.00 10.29
N ARG A 130 -16.79 8.49 10.18
CA ARG A 130 -17.92 7.75 9.59
C ARG A 130 -17.79 7.68 8.09
N PHE A 131 -17.49 8.82 7.46
CA PHE A 131 -17.22 8.88 6.03
C PHE A 131 -16.09 7.92 5.63
N PHE A 132 -14.98 7.92 6.35
CA PHE A 132 -13.83 7.05 6.09
C PHE A 132 -14.01 5.59 6.56
N GLY A 133 -15.14 5.24 7.20
CA GLY A 133 -15.40 3.88 7.71
C GLY A 133 -14.51 3.45 8.88
N GLN A 134 -14.06 4.39 9.71
CA GLN A 134 -13.21 4.16 10.89
C GLN A 134 -14.08 3.89 12.14
N SER A 135 -14.71 2.73 12.16
CA SER A 135 -15.67 2.29 13.18
C SER A 135 -15.06 2.10 14.58
N THR A 136 -13.74 1.89 14.69
CA THR A 136 -13.01 1.78 15.97
C THR A 136 -12.99 3.11 16.72
N ILE A 137 -12.77 4.21 16.01
CA ILE A 137 -12.79 5.58 16.56
C ILE A 137 -14.15 5.82 17.24
N TYR A 138 -15.25 5.45 16.57
CA TYR A 138 -16.59 5.50 17.14
C TYR A 138 -16.77 4.63 18.39
N ARG A 139 -16.46 3.33 18.31
CA ARG A 139 -16.68 2.40 19.44
C ARG A 139 -15.93 2.82 20.70
N SER A 140 -14.74 3.40 20.56
CA SER A 140 -13.94 3.87 21.71
C SER A 140 -14.41 5.20 22.30
N HIS A 141 -15.16 6.04 21.57
CA HIS A 141 -15.50 7.41 22.00
C HIS A 141 -17.01 7.72 22.04
N ALA A 142 -17.88 6.80 21.64
CA ALA A 142 -19.34 6.99 21.71
C ALA A 142 -19.84 7.27 23.15
N GLY A 143 -19.21 6.68 24.17
CA GLY A 143 -19.51 6.95 25.58
C GLY A 143 -19.03 8.30 26.11
N THR A 144 -18.30 9.08 25.30
CA THR A 144 -17.90 10.46 25.58
C THR A 144 -18.93 11.46 25.06
N LEU A 145 -19.55 11.18 23.90
CA LEU A 145 -20.64 12.02 23.36
C LEU A 145 -21.91 11.96 24.22
N SER A 146 -22.21 10.82 24.86
CA SER A 146 -23.39 10.68 25.71
C SER A 146 -23.28 11.37 27.09
N LYS A 147 -22.31 12.26 27.27
CA LYS A 147 -22.00 13.00 28.51
C LYS A 147 -21.83 14.51 28.30
N LEU A 148 -22.11 14.98 27.08
CA LEU A 148 -22.25 16.40 26.72
C LEU A 148 -23.74 16.73 26.57
#